data_AF-A0A525BVU0-F1
#
_entry.id   AF-A0A525BVU0-F1
#
_cell.length_a   1.000
_cell.length_b   1.000
_cell.length_c   1.000
_cell.angle_alpha   90.00
_cell.angle_beta   90.00
_cell.angle_gamma   90.00
#
_symmetry.space_group_name_H-M   'P 1'
#
loop_
_entity.id
_entity.type
_entity.pdbx_description
1 polymer ?
#
loop_
_entity_poly.entity_id
_entity_poly.type
_entity_poly.pdbx_seq_one_letter_code
_entity_poly.pdbx_strand_id
1 'polypeptide(L)'
;DLLPPEQLFVPPIEGPVVKISARTGLGLENLTSTMERLLEQSMKKTRFRFPLSRGDLAASLHRSGRVLAEKYLDEHIEIEAIIPPQIRGKLQDYIQK
;
A
#
# COMPACT_ATOMS: atom_id res chain seq x y z
N ASP A 1 15.28 21.76 18.57
CA ASP A 1 15.28 22.94 17.69
C ASP A 1 14.25 22.80 16.60
N LEU A 2 13.40 23.80 16.46
CA LEU A 2 12.62 24.01 15.25
C LEU A 2 13.03 25.37 14.69
N LEU A 3 13.19 25.44 13.37
CA LEU A 3 13.36 26.72 12.70
C LEU A 3 12.12 27.59 12.92
N PRO A 4 12.27 28.92 13.04
CA PRO A 4 11.15 29.85 13.08
C PRO A 4 10.16 29.59 11.93
N PRO A 5 8.84 29.77 12.11
CA PRO A 5 7.84 29.53 11.08
C PRO A 5 8.15 30.20 9.73
N GLU A 6 8.72 31.40 9.76
CA GLU A 6 9.19 32.13 8.56
C GLU A 6 10.38 31.50 7.82
N GLN A 7 11.14 30.61 8.46
CA GLN A 7 12.33 29.94 7.89
C GLN A 7 12.08 28.47 7.54
N LEU A 8 10.86 27.98 7.75
CA LEU A 8 10.46 26.63 7.36
C LEU A 8 10.33 26.55 5.83
N PHE A 9 11.41 26.14 5.17
CA PHE A 9 11.39 25.79 3.76
C PHE A 9 10.48 24.58 3.53
N VAL A 10 9.39 24.79 2.79
CA VAL A 10 8.57 23.71 2.25
C VAL A 10 8.93 23.63 0.76
N PRO A 11 9.70 22.62 0.32
CA PRO A 11 9.93 22.43 -1.11
C PRO A 11 8.59 22.19 -1.79
N PRO A 12 8.46 22.44 -3.11
CA PRO A 12 7.33 21.93 -3.86
C PRO A 12 7.37 20.40 -3.84
N ILE A 13 6.59 19.79 -2.94
CA ILE A 13 6.45 18.34 -2.80
C ILE A 13 5.08 17.96 -3.37
N GLU A 14 5.04 17.00 -4.28
CA GLU A 14 3.78 16.36 -4.66
C GLU A 14 3.38 15.38 -3.54
N GLY A 15 2.34 15.74 -2.79
CA GLY A 15 1.78 14.91 -1.73
C GLY A 15 1.46 15.67 -0.44
N PRO A 16 0.91 14.99 0.57
CA PRO A 16 0.57 15.61 1.84
C PRO A 16 1.84 15.96 2.64
N VAL A 17 1.87 17.17 3.20
CA VAL A 17 2.97 17.68 4.04
C VAL A 17 2.45 17.95 5.45
N VAL A 18 3.15 17.43 6.46
CA VAL A 18 2.82 17.65 7.89
C VAL A 18 4.01 18.27 8.61
N LYS A 19 3.79 19.41 9.29
CA LYS A 19 4.80 20.05 10.14
C LYS A 19 4.79 19.42 11.53
N ILE A 20 5.94 18.97 12.02
CA ILE A 20 6.06 18.29 13.33
C ILE A 20 7.13 18.90 14.25
N SER A 21 7.01 18.65 15.56
CA SER A 21 8.01 18.95 16.58
C SER A 21 8.25 17.75 17.47
N ALA A 22 9.44 17.14 17.41
CA ALA A 22 9.79 16.07 18.32
C ALA A 22 9.91 16.54 19.79
N ARG A 23 10.23 17.83 20.01
CA ARG A 23 10.39 18.39 21.37
C ARG A 23 9.07 18.65 22.06
N THR A 24 8.07 19.15 21.32
CA THR A 24 6.78 19.58 21.90
C THR A 24 5.64 18.63 21.57
N GLY A 25 5.86 17.65 20.69
CA GLY A 25 4.82 16.75 20.18
C GLY A 25 3.87 17.40 19.16
N LEU A 26 4.11 18.64 18.76
CA LEU A 26 3.28 19.35 17.77
C LEU A 26 3.21 18.52 16.48
N GLY A 27 1.99 18.33 15.96
CA GLY A 27 1.76 17.72 14.65
C GLY A 27 1.91 16.20 14.59
N LEU A 28 2.22 15.51 15.70
CA LEU A 28 2.35 14.06 15.70
C LEU A 28 1.02 13.34 15.41
N GLU A 29 -0.10 13.81 15.95
CA GLU A 29 -1.42 13.24 15.65
C GLU A 29 -1.78 13.39 14.16
N ASN A 30 -1.54 14.58 13.59
CA ASN A 30 -1.76 14.84 12.17
C ASN A 30 -0.85 13.98 11.29
N LEU A 31 0.39 13.71 11.72
CA LEU A 31 1.29 12.82 11.02
C LEU A 31 0.73 11.41 10.99
N THR A 32 0.32 10.87 12.15
CA THR A 32 -0.26 9.53 12.26
C THR A 32 -1.51 9.40 11.39
N SER A 33 -2.46 10.33 11.47
CA SER A 33 -3.68 10.29 10.66
C SER A 33 -3.41 10.40 9.15
N THR A 34 -2.39 11.19 8.76
CA THR A 34 -1.98 11.29 7.36
C THR A 34 -1.36 9.98 6.88
N MET A 35 -0.52 9.34 7.70
CA MET A 35 0.06 8.04 7.40
C MET A 35 -1.02 6.95 7.29
N GLU A 36 -1.96 6.89 8.23
CA GLU A 36 -3.09 5.95 8.21
C GLU A 36 -3.86 6.07 6.89
N ARG A 37 -4.23 7.29 6.49
CA ARG A 37 -4.94 7.55 5.23
C ARG A 37 -4.15 7.08 4.00
N LEU A 38 -2.85 7.36 3.97
CA LEU A 38 -1.99 6.93 2.87
C LEU A 38 -1.87 5.40 2.81
N LEU A 39 -1.77 4.74 3.97
CA LEU A 39 -1.71 3.28 4.07
C LEU A 39 -3.03 2.63 3.67
N GLU A 40 -4.17 3.18 4.11
CA GLU A 40 -5.51 2.73 3.71
C GLU A 40 -5.72 2.84 2.19
N GLN A 41 -5.30 3.96 1.59
CA GLN A 41 -5.37 4.16 0.14
C GLN A 41 -4.44 3.22 -0.62
N SER A 42 -3.36 2.76 0.00
CA SER A 42 -2.39 1.85 -0.61
C SER A 42 -2.91 0.40 -0.65
N MET A 43 -3.60 -0.06 0.39
CA MET A 43 -3.95 -1.47 0.55
C MET A 43 -5.33 -1.78 -0.03
N LYS A 44 -5.36 -2.24 -1.29
CA LYS A 44 -6.62 -2.65 -1.93
C LYS A 44 -6.81 -4.15 -1.89
N LYS A 45 -8.01 -4.57 -1.49
CA LYS A 45 -8.49 -5.94 -1.69
C LYS A 45 -8.64 -6.17 -3.20
N THR A 46 -8.04 -7.21 -3.73
CA THR A 46 -8.03 -7.53 -5.16
C THR A 46 -8.14 -9.04 -5.34
N ARG A 47 -8.90 -9.45 -6.35
CA ARG A 47 -9.01 -10.85 -6.77
C ARG A 47 -8.15 -11.07 -8.01
N PHE A 48 -7.40 -12.16 -7.97
CA PHE A 48 -6.50 -12.57 -9.03
C PHE A 48 -6.90 -13.94 -9.56
N ARG A 49 -6.70 -14.12 -10.86
CA ARG A 49 -6.76 -15.42 -11.53
C ARG A 49 -5.41 -15.72 -12.15
N PHE A 50 -4.72 -16.72 -11.61
CA PHE A 50 -3.44 -17.17 -12.14
C PHE A 50 -3.58 -18.51 -12.84
N PRO A 51 -2.91 -18.73 -13.98
CA PRO A 51 -2.73 -20.06 -14.53
C PRO A 51 -2.03 -20.98 -13.52
N LEU A 52 -2.34 -22.28 -13.52
CA LEU A 52 -1.68 -23.25 -12.63
C LEU A 52 -0.14 -23.30 -12.80
N SER A 53 0.36 -22.99 -14.00
CA SER A 53 1.79 -22.89 -14.28
C SER A 53 2.49 -21.70 -13.60
N ARG A 54 1.72 -20.74 -13.05
CA ARG A 54 2.20 -19.51 -12.42
C ARG A 54 1.98 -19.47 -10.90
N GLY A 55 2.21 -20.60 -10.23
CA GLY A 55 2.23 -20.68 -8.77
C GLY A 55 3.29 -19.77 -8.11
N ASP A 56 4.29 -19.33 -8.86
CA ASP A 56 5.27 -18.32 -8.45
C ASP A 56 4.60 -16.99 -8.06
N LEU A 57 3.53 -16.61 -8.76
CA LEU A 57 2.78 -15.37 -8.50
C LEU A 57 1.97 -15.46 -7.20
N ALA A 58 1.38 -16.63 -6.92
CA ALA A 58 0.71 -16.92 -5.66
C ALA A 58 1.69 -16.79 -4.49
N ALA A 59 2.86 -17.41 -4.59
CA ALA A 59 3.92 -17.30 -3.58
C ALA A 59 4.41 -15.85 -3.40
N SER A 60 4.44 -15.05 -4.47
CA SER A 60 4.79 -13.62 -4.42
C SER A 60 3.76 -12.80 -3.63
N LEU A 61 2.47 -13.09 -3.79
CA LEU A 61 1.40 -12.46 -3.02
C LEU A 61 1.51 -12.76 -1.52
N HIS A 62 1.85 -14.00 -1.16
CA HIS A 62 2.07 -14.40 0.24
C HIS A 62 3.24 -13.64 0.90
N ARG A 63 4.26 -13.23 0.14
CA ARG A 63 5.39 -12.44 0.66
C ARG A 63 5.13 -10.93 0.68
N SER A 64 4.37 -10.43 -0.29
CA SER A 64 4.28 -8.98 -0.59
C SER A 64 2.94 -8.36 -0.14
N GLY A 65 2.02 -9.17 0.38
CA GLY A 65 0.72 -8.72 0.86
C GLY A 65 0.07 -9.74 1.78
N ARG A 66 -1.23 -9.58 2.01
CA ARG A 66 -2.02 -10.46 2.88
C ARG A 66 -3.05 -11.22 2.06
N VAL A 67 -2.84 -12.52 1.89
CA VAL A 67 -3.82 -13.42 1.25
C VAL A 67 -5.00 -13.63 2.21
N LEU A 68 -6.21 -13.46 1.69
CA LEU A 68 -7.48 -13.63 2.41
C LEU A 68 -8.13 -14.97 2.06
N ALA A 69 -8.03 -15.39 0.80
CA ALA A 69 -8.53 -16.68 0.34
C ALA A 69 -7.74 -17.14 -0.88
N GLU A 70 -7.60 -18.45 -1.03
CA GLU A 70 -6.93 -19.10 -2.15
C GLU A 70 -7.70 -20.38 -2.51
N LYS A 71 -8.03 -20.53 -3.79
CA LYS A 71 -8.76 -21.68 -4.33
C LYS A 71 -8.05 -22.20 -5.56
N TYR A 72 -7.73 -23.49 -5.55
CA TYR A 72 -7.19 -24.20 -6.69
C TYR A 72 -8.36 -24.82 -7.48
N LEU A 73 -8.50 -24.43 -8.74
CA LEU A 73 -9.47 -24.97 -9.68
C LEU A 73 -8.70 -25.66 -10.82
N ASP A 74 -9.39 -26.50 -11.59
CA ASP A 74 -8.75 -27.36 -12.59
C ASP A 74 -7.99 -26.59 -13.69
N GLU A 75 -8.39 -25.33 -13.97
CA GLU A 75 -7.73 -24.50 -15.00
C GLU A 75 -6.90 -23.35 -14.41
N HIS A 76 -7.16 -22.92 -13.17
CA HIS A 76 -6.55 -21.72 -12.60
C HIS A 76 -6.62 -21.68 -11.07
N ILE A 77 -5.82 -20.80 -10.49
CA ILE A 77 -5.81 -20.47 -9.07
C ILE A 77 -6.52 -19.13 -8.90
N GLU A 78 -7.52 -19.09 -8.03
CA GLU A 78 -8.16 -17.84 -7.61
C GLU A 78 -7.61 -17.42 -6.26
N ILE A 79 -7.09 -16.19 -6.19
CA ILE A 79 -6.51 -15.64 -4.96
C ILE A 79 -7.16 -14.30 -4.66
N GLU A 80 -7.68 -14.15 -3.45
CA GLU A 80 -8.13 -12.88 -2.92
C GLU A 80 -7.09 -12.38 -1.93
N ALA A 81 -6.50 -11.20 -2.18
CA ALA A 81 -5.44 -10.64 -1.35
C ALA A 81 -5.58 -9.13 -1.16
N ILE A 82 -5.06 -8.62 -0.05
CA ILE A 82 -4.86 -7.20 0.19
C ILE A 82 -3.40 -6.89 -0.15
N ILE A 83 -3.20 -6.01 -1.13
CA ILE A 83 -1.87 -5.66 -1.61
C ILE A 83 -1.69 -4.15 -1.83
N PRO A 84 -0.44 -3.66 -1.75
CA PRO A 84 -0.11 -2.28 -2.10
C PRO A 84 -0.29 -2.01 -3.62
N PRO A 85 -0.43 -0.74 -4.04
CA PRO A 85 -0.79 -0.39 -5.42
C PRO A 85 0.33 -0.72 -6.41
N GLN A 86 1.59 -0.71 -5.95
CA GLN A 86 2.77 -1.08 -6.72
C GLN A 86 2.71 -2.54 -7.19
N ILE A 87 2.32 -3.46 -6.28
CA ILE A 87 2.16 -4.89 -6.60
C ILE A 87 0.92 -5.09 -7.47
N ARG A 88 -0.16 -4.34 -7.19
CA ARG A 88 -1.38 -4.38 -8.00
C ARG A 88 -1.12 -4.01 -9.45
N GLY A 89 -0.32 -2.97 -9.70
CA GLY A 89 0.09 -2.58 -11.05
C GLY A 89 0.91 -3.67 -11.75
N LYS A 90 1.84 -4.32 -11.04
CA LYS A 90 2.64 -5.43 -11.61
C LYS A 90 1.81 -6.66 -11.99
N LEU A 91 0.70 -6.90 -11.29
CA LEU A 91 -0.18 -8.07 -11.49
C LEU A 91 -1.49 -7.73 -12.20
N GLN A 92 -1.57 -6.56 -12.83
CA GLN A 92 -2.80 -6.03 -13.42
C GLN A 92 -3.45 -6.97 -14.44
N ASP A 93 -2.65 -7.71 -15.20
CA ASP A 93 -3.11 -8.62 -16.26
C ASP A 93 -3.86 -9.85 -15.69
N TYR A 94 -3.70 -10.12 -14.39
CA TYR A 94 -4.32 -11.23 -13.69
C TYR A 94 -5.48 -10.78 -12.79
N ILE A 95 -5.80 -9.48 -12.76
CA ILE A 95 -6.89 -8.95 -11.93
C ILE A 95 -8.24 -9.32 -12.53
N GLN A 96 -9.09 -9.92 -11.71
CA GLN A 96 -10.49 -10.14 -12.05
C GLN A 96 -11.29 -8.85 -11.81
N LYS A 97 -12.07 -8.41 -12.79
CA LYS A 97 -12.99 -7.27 -12.68
C LYS A 97 -14.19 -7.58 -11.80
#